data_AF-D6PB04-F1
#
_entry.id   AF-D6PB04-F1
#
_cell.length_a   1.000
_cell.length_b   1.000
_cell.length_c   1.000
_cell.angle_alpha   90.00
_cell.angle_beta   90.00
_cell.angle_gamma   90.00
#
_symmetry.space_group_name_H-M   'P 1'
#
loop_
_entity.id
_entity.type
_entity.pdbx_description
1 polymer ?
#
loop_
_entity_poly.entity_id
_entity_poly.type
_entity_poly.pdbx_seq_one_letter_code
_entity_poly.pdbx_strand_id
1 'polypeptide(L)'
;MLQHLASVVPKYSEDLGHIISKLVDLHPVVKSNVKHFAFGGSYSLKAVAPVLCAEFSYMGLDIDNGNDANGTFQLLTRGMIPPSEIPKIRKDLLEYCRNDTAATLAILKELRKVSKGEGKNEVENYDTA
;
A
#
# COMPACT_ATOMS: atom_id res chain seq x y z
N MET A 1 5.12 -17.25 -0.87
CA MET A 1 6.55 -16.94 -0.63
C MET A 1 7.00 -17.34 0.77
N LEU A 2 6.47 -16.77 1.87
CA LEU A 2 6.92 -17.12 3.23
C LEU A 2 6.60 -18.56 3.66
N GLN A 3 5.43 -19.09 3.27
CA GLN A 3 5.10 -20.50 3.50
C GLN A 3 6.12 -21.45 2.82
N HIS A 4 6.56 -21.10 1.61
CA HIS A 4 7.60 -21.85 0.92
C HIS A 4 8.95 -21.70 1.64
N LEU A 5 9.31 -20.50 2.09
CA LEU A 5 10.54 -20.27 2.86
C LEU A 5 10.57 -21.11 4.15
N ALA A 6 9.44 -21.23 4.85
CA ALA A 6 9.30 -22.07 6.04
C ALA A 6 9.51 -23.56 5.72
N SER A 7 9.13 -24.01 4.51
CA SER A 7 9.33 -25.40 4.08
C SER A 7 10.78 -25.72 3.69
N VAL A 8 11.52 -24.76 3.12
CA VAL A 8 12.89 -24.98 2.61
C VAL A 8 13.98 -24.63 3.63
N VAL A 9 13.64 -23.90 4.70
CA VAL A 9 14.55 -23.62 5.83
C VAL A 9 13.89 -24.03 7.16
N PRO A 10 13.81 -25.35 7.47
CA PRO A 10 13.04 -25.86 8.61
C PRO A 10 13.45 -25.27 9.97
N LYS A 11 14.72 -24.84 10.11
CA LYS A 11 15.22 -24.17 11.31
C LYS A 11 14.37 -22.96 11.73
N TYR A 12 13.77 -22.25 10.77
CA TYR A 12 12.98 -21.03 11.03
C TYR A 12 11.48 -21.24 10.79
N SER A 13 11.00 -22.48 10.63
CA SER A 13 9.61 -22.73 10.24
C SER A 13 8.61 -22.21 11.27
N GLU A 14 8.92 -22.34 12.56
CA GLU A 14 8.07 -21.87 13.67
C GLU A 14 7.98 -20.33 13.68
N ASP A 15 9.13 -19.65 13.67
CA ASP A 15 9.22 -18.19 13.62
C ASP A 15 8.48 -17.62 12.39
N LEU A 16 8.68 -18.22 11.22
CA LEU A 16 7.98 -17.84 10.00
C LEU A 16 6.47 -18.10 10.10
N GLY A 17 6.06 -19.20 10.74
CA GLY A 17 4.66 -19.50 11.04
C GLY A 17 4.00 -18.42 11.91
N HIS A 18 4.70 -17.93 12.92
CA HIS A 18 4.24 -16.83 13.77
C HIS A 18 4.12 -15.50 13.02
N ILE A 19 4.98 -15.24 12.04
CA ILE A 19 4.87 -14.06 11.18
C ILE A 19 3.66 -14.21 10.24
N ILE A 20 3.53 -15.35 9.57
CA ILE A 20 2.46 -15.62 8.61
C ILE A 20 1.09 -15.48 9.27
N SER A 21 0.91 -15.98 10.49
CA SER A 21 -0.40 -15.89 11.19
C SER A 21 -0.83 -14.45 11.53
N LYS A 22 0.11 -13.50 11.52
CA LYS A 22 -0.15 -12.07 11.78
C LYS A 22 -0.23 -11.24 10.50
N LEU A 23 0.18 -11.79 9.36
CA LEU A 23 0.12 -11.09 8.08
C LEU A 23 -1.30 -11.12 7.52
N VAL A 24 -1.88 -9.94 7.37
CA VAL A 24 -3.20 -9.75 6.78
C VAL A 24 -3.05 -8.93 5.52
N ASP A 25 -3.54 -9.47 4.40
CA ASP A 25 -3.63 -8.74 3.14
C ASP A 25 -4.97 -8.00 3.07
N LEU A 26 -4.92 -6.67 2.97
CA LEU A 26 -6.11 -5.83 2.87
C LEU A 26 -6.70 -5.81 1.46
N HIS A 27 -5.92 -6.13 0.43
CA HIS A 27 -6.38 -6.08 -0.96
C HIS A 27 -7.64 -6.92 -1.23
N PRO A 28 -7.71 -8.23 -0.86
CA PRO A 28 -8.92 -9.02 -1.08
C PRO A 28 -10.12 -8.51 -0.27
N VAL A 29 -9.88 -7.95 0.92
CA VAL A 29 -10.93 -7.37 1.77
C VAL A 29 -11.54 -6.15 1.10
N VAL A 30 -10.72 -5.19 0.65
CA VAL A 30 -11.19 -4.01 -0.08
C VAL A 30 -11.89 -4.43 -1.37
N LYS A 31 -11.27 -5.29 -2.18
CA LYS A 31 -11.79 -5.69 -3.49
C LYS A 31 -13.16 -6.36 -3.42
N SER A 32 -13.42 -7.11 -2.35
CA SER A 32 -14.68 -7.83 -2.16
C SER A 32 -15.79 -6.97 -1.58
N ASN A 33 -15.45 -5.97 -0.75
CA ASN A 33 -16.43 -5.24 0.07
C ASN A 33 -16.60 -3.76 -0.30
N VAL A 34 -15.69 -3.20 -1.10
CA VAL A 34 -15.68 -1.77 -1.43
C VAL A 34 -15.65 -1.61 -2.94
N LYS A 35 -16.74 -1.05 -3.50
CA LYS A 35 -16.86 -0.71 -4.92
C LYS A 35 -17.03 0.79 -5.05
N HIS A 36 -16.14 1.44 -5.79
CA HIS A 36 -16.22 2.87 -6.04
C HIS A 36 -15.75 3.17 -7.47
N PHE A 37 -16.49 3.99 -8.21
CA PHE A 37 -16.17 4.32 -9.61
C PHE A 37 -14.81 5.02 -9.73
N ALA A 38 -14.47 5.89 -8.77
CA ALA A 38 -13.20 6.60 -8.74
C ALA A 38 -11.95 5.71 -8.57
N PHE A 39 -12.12 4.41 -8.26
CA PHE A 39 -11.02 3.46 -8.33
C PHE A 39 -10.52 3.23 -9.77
N GLY A 40 -11.34 3.53 -10.79
CA GLY A 40 -10.96 3.37 -12.20
C GLY A 40 -10.59 1.93 -12.58
N GLY A 41 -11.17 0.94 -11.89
CA GLY A 41 -10.84 -0.48 -12.06
C GLY A 41 -9.55 -0.94 -11.37
N SER A 42 -8.79 -0.02 -10.74
CA SER A 42 -7.57 -0.32 -10.01
C SER A 42 -7.80 -0.39 -8.50
N TYR A 43 -7.13 -1.34 -7.83
CA TYR A 43 -7.15 -1.48 -6.37
C TYR A 43 -5.74 -1.29 -5.78
N SER A 44 -4.94 -0.42 -6.39
CA SER A 44 -3.65 0.02 -5.84
C SER A 44 -3.87 0.98 -4.66
N LEU A 45 -2.86 1.14 -3.80
CA LEU A 45 -2.93 2.10 -2.69
C LEU A 45 -3.21 3.53 -3.17
N LYS A 46 -2.60 3.97 -4.28
CA LYS A 46 -2.83 5.31 -4.87
C LYS A 46 -4.26 5.51 -5.37
N ALA A 47 -4.93 4.44 -5.81
CA ALA A 47 -6.33 4.51 -6.25
C ALA A 47 -7.31 4.43 -5.06
N VAL A 48 -7.02 3.57 -4.08
CA VAL A 48 -7.94 3.27 -2.98
C VAL A 48 -7.84 4.29 -1.85
N ALA A 49 -6.63 4.66 -1.43
CA ALA A 49 -6.42 5.46 -0.22
C ALA A 49 -7.08 6.85 -0.31
N PRO A 50 -6.94 7.64 -1.39
CA PRO A 50 -7.56 8.97 -1.46
C PRO A 50 -9.10 8.92 -1.49
N VAL A 51 -9.68 7.83 -2.02
CA VAL A 51 -11.13 7.65 -2.12
C VAL A 51 -11.73 7.25 -0.77
N LEU A 52 -11.06 6.38 -0.01
CA LEU A 52 -11.53 5.96 1.31
C LEU A 52 -11.15 6.93 2.43
N CYS A 53 -10.05 7.66 2.26
CA CYS A 53 -9.49 8.56 3.25
C CYS A 53 -9.24 9.91 2.57
N ALA A 54 -10.21 10.82 2.59
CA ALA A 54 -10.13 12.10 1.89
C ALA A 54 -8.95 12.98 2.36
N GLU A 55 -8.49 12.80 3.59
CA GLU A 55 -7.30 13.46 4.14
C GLU A 55 -5.96 12.88 3.63
N PHE A 56 -5.98 11.78 2.88
CA PHE A 56 -4.78 11.09 2.41
C PHE A 56 -4.47 11.39 0.94
N SER A 57 -3.22 11.77 0.67
CA SER A 57 -2.78 12.11 -0.68
C SER A 57 -1.35 11.62 -0.95
N TYR A 58 -1.06 11.33 -2.21
CA TYR A 58 0.30 11.07 -2.72
C TYR A 58 0.93 12.33 -3.35
N MET A 59 0.25 13.48 -3.28
CA MET A 59 0.77 14.75 -3.80
C MET A 59 2.00 15.21 -3.02
N GLY A 60 2.97 15.79 -3.73
CA GLY A 60 4.16 16.38 -3.14
C GLY A 60 5.35 15.42 -2.92
N LEU A 61 5.23 14.16 -3.36
CA LEU A 61 6.35 13.23 -3.40
C LEU A 61 7.14 13.38 -4.70
N ASP A 62 8.47 13.37 -4.60
CA ASP A 62 9.37 13.34 -5.76
C ASP A 62 9.29 11.99 -6.51
N ILE A 63 8.93 10.92 -5.80
CA ILE A 63 8.61 9.59 -6.35
C ILE A 63 7.20 9.26 -5.87
N ASP A 64 6.24 9.24 -6.78
CA ASP A 64 4.81 9.18 -6.44
C ASP A 64 4.07 7.95 -7.01
N ASN A 65 4.78 7.06 -7.69
CA ASN A 65 4.22 5.86 -8.29
C ASN A 65 5.18 4.66 -8.20
N GLY A 66 4.59 3.47 -8.17
CA GLY A 66 5.34 2.24 -7.91
C GLY A 66 6.32 1.84 -9.00
N ASN A 67 6.07 2.22 -10.27
CA ASN A 67 6.99 1.91 -11.37
C ASN A 67 8.28 2.71 -11.23
N ASP A 68 8.16 4.01 -10.98
CA ASP A 68 9.32 4.89 -10.80
C ASP A 68 10.08 4.55 -9.51
N ALA A 69 9.37 4.23 -8.42
CA ALA A 69 9.99 3.76 -7.18
C ALA A 69 10.82 2.49 -7.42
N ASN A 70 10.25 1.51 -8.12
CA ASN A 70 10.94 0.26 -8.44
C ASN A 70 12.14 0.49 -9.37
N GLY A 71 11.95 1.23 -10.46
CA GLY A 71 13.02 1.56 -11.41
C GLY A 71 14.18 2.29 -10.74
N THR A 72 13.86 3.30 -9.93
CA THR A 72 14.85 4.09 -9.17
C THR A 72 15.61 3.21 -8.16
N PHE A 73 14.90 2.34 -7.43
CA PHE A 73 15.52 1.40 -6.50
C PHE A 73 16.44 0.40 -7.21
N GLN A 74 16.06 -0.10 -8.39
CA GLN A 74 16.91 -0.96 -9.21
C GLN A 74 18.19 -0.27 -9.67
N LEU A 75 18.10 0.98 -10.13
CA LEU A 75 19.28 1.77 -10.51
C LEU A 75 20.21 1.99 -9.32
N LEU A 76 19.64 2.32 -8.15
CA LEU A 76 20.40 2.51 -6.91
C LEU A 76 21.13 1.22 -6.49
N THR A 77 20.45 0.07 -6.49
CA THR A 77 21.04 -1.21 -6.08
C THR A 77 22.09 -1.74 -7.05
N ARG A 78 22.02 -1.36 -8.32
CA ARG A 78 23.03 -1.68 -9.35
C ARG A 78 24.20 -0.70 -9.39
N GLY A 79 24.22 0.32 -8.53
CA GLY A 79 25.27 1.33 -8.54
C GLY A 79 25.27 2.23 -9.77
N MET A 80 24.12 2.37 -10.44
CA MET A 80 23.94 3.18 -11.66
C MET A 80 23.57 4.64 -11.36
N ILE A 81 23.61 5.04 -10.09
CA ILE A 81 23.31 6.39 -9.62
C ILE A 81 24.62 7.09 -9.24
N PRO A 82 24.87 8.34 -9.69
CA PRO A 82 26.02 9.12 -9.27
C PRO A 82 26.10 9.25 -7.73
N PRO A 83 27.27 9.11 -7.09
CA PRO A 83 27.39 9.17 -5.64
C PRO A 83 26.81 10.43 -5.00
N SER A 84 26.84 11.57 -5.71
CA SER A 84 26.26 12.85 -5.28
C SER A 84 24.73 12.83 -5.17
N GLU A 85 24.04 11.97 -5.93
CA GLU A 85 22.57 11.91 -6.00
C GLU A 85 21.98 10.86 -5.05
N ILE A 86 22.78 9.87 -4.64
CA ILE A 86 22.37 8.77 -3.74
C ILE A 86 21.64 9.27 -2.49
N PRO A 87 22.13 10.29 -1.75
CA PRO A 87 21.45 10.74 -0.53
C PRO A 87 20.02 11.23 -0.79
N LYS A 88 19.81 11.96 -1.89
CA LYS A 88 18.49 12.47 -2.28
C LYS A 88 17.57 11.33 -2.67
N ILE A 89 17.99 10.47 -3.59
CA ILE A 89 17.18 9.34 -4.07
C ILE A 89 16.78 8.41 -2.91
N ARG A 90 17.69 8.15 -1.98
CA ARG A 90 17.37 7.36 -0.78
C ARG A 90 16.31 8.03 0.09
N LYS A 91 16.38 9.35 0.25
CA LYS A 91 15.36 10.10 1.00
C LYS A 91 14.00 10.00 0.30
N ASP A 92 13.95 10.22 -1.00
CA ASP A 92 12.70 10.20 -1.78
C ASP A 92 12.05 8.81 -1.77
N LEU A 93 12.83 7.74 -1.95
CA LEU A 93 12.34 6.36 -1.85
C LEU A 93 11.81 6.04 -0.44
N LEU A 94 12.50 6.50 0.61
CA LEU A 94 12.03 6.31 1.99
C LEU A 94 10.73 7.08 2.26
N GLU A 95 10.58 8.27 1.69
CA GLU A 95 9.36 9.07 1.81
C GLU A 95 8.17 8.38 1.12
N TYR A 96 8.38 7.86 -0.09
CA TYR A 96 7.42 7.01 -0.78
C TYR A 96 7.02 5.78 0.07
N CYS A 97 7.99 5.04 0.62
CA CYS A 97 7.71 3.87 1.47
C CYS A 97 6.94 4.23 2.76
N ARG A 98 7.25 5.38 3.37
CA ARG A 98 6.49 5.89 4.52
C ARG A 98 5.05 6.19 4.13
N ASN A 99 4.83 6.75 2.95
CA ASN A 99 3.49 7.05 2.46
C ASN A 99 2.68 5.78 2.21
N ASP A 100 3.26 4.75 1.58
CA ASP A 100 2.60 3.44 1.38
C ASP A 100 2.19 2.80 2.73
N THR A 101 3.03 2.94 3.75
CA THR A 101 2.72 2.47 5.12
C THR A 101 1.56 3.25 5.72
N ALA A 102 1.58 4.58 5.60
CA ALA A 102 0.52 5.45 6.12
C ALA A 102 -0.82 5.20 5.40
N ALA A 103 -0.79 5.00 4.07
CA ALA A 103 -1.96 4.66 3.26
C ALA A 103 -2.61 3.36 3.73
N THR A 104 -1.80 2.31 3.93
CA THR A 104 -2.27 1.01 4.40
C THR A 104 -2.93 1.12 5.78
N LEU A 105 -2.35 1.90 6.69
CA LEU A 105 -2.91 2.15 8.02
C LEU A 105 -4.23 2.95 7.94
N ALA A 106 -4.30 3.96 7.08
CA ALA A 106 -5.50 4.76 6.88
C ALA A 106 -6.66 3.89 6.36
N ILE A 107 -6.41 3.10 5.31
CA ILE A 107 -7.39 2.15 4.77
C ILE A 107 -7.87 1.18 5.87
N LEU A 108 -6.95 0.59 6.65
CA LEU A 108 -7.32 -0.32 7.73
C LEU A 108 -8.23 0.34 8.77
N LYS A 109 -7.94 1.60 9.14
CA LYS A 109 -8.77 2.35 10.09
C LYS A 109 -10.18 2.56 9.55
N GLU A 110 -10.32 2.93 8.27
CA GLU A 110 -11.63 3.12 7.66
C GLU A 110 -12.41 1.82 7.55
N LEU A 111 -11.78 0.72 7.10
CA LEU A 111 -12.43 -0.59 7.07
C LEU A 111 -12.93 -1.03 8.45
N ARG A 112 -12.18 -0.74 9.52
CA ARG A 112 -12.59 -1.04 10.89
C ARG A 112 -13.77 -0.19 11.36
N LYS A 113 -13.85 1.09 10.97
CA LYS A 113 -15.00 1.95 11.27
C LYS A 113 -16.26 1.41 10.58
N VAL A 114 -16.16 1.10 9.29
CA VAL A 114 -17.27 0.52 8.51
C VAL A 114 -17.74 -0.80 9.13
N SER A 115 -16.81 -1.68 9.52
CA SER A 115 -17.15 -2.95 10.17
C SER A 115 -17.87 -2.80 11.52
N LYS A 116 -17.73 -1.66 12.20
CA LYS A 116 -18.41 -1.35 13.47
C LYS A 116 -19.72 -0.59 13.28
N GLY A 117 -20.10 -0.26 12.05
CA GLY A 117 -21.24 0.61 11.75
C GLY A 117 -20.97 2.11 12.00
N GLU A 118 -19.70 2.50 12.17
CA GLU A 118 -19.26 3.87 12.44
C GLU A 118 -18.73 4.58 11.17
N GLY A 119 -18.92 3.97 10.00
CA GLY A 119 -18.47 4.52 8.72
C GLY A 119 -19.28 5.76 8.31
N LYS A 120 -18.64 6.69 7.59
CA LYS A 120 -19.35 7.81 6.97
C LYS A 120 -20.35 7.24 5.95
N ASN A 121 -21.65 7.39 6.23
CA ASN A 121 -22.72 7.15 5.28
C ASN A 121 -22.76 8.32 4.28
N GLU A 122 -21.82 8.36 3.34
CA GLU A 122 -21.96 9.14 2.12
C GLU A 122 -22.14 8.14 0.97
N VAL A 123 -23.30 7.50 0.96
CA VAL A 123 -23.87 6.98 -0.29
C VAL A 123 -24.51 8.21 -0.95
N GLU A 124 -23.70 9.03 -1.62
CA GLU A 124 -24.26 9.94 -2.62
C GLU A 124 -24.83 9.07 -3.74
N ASN A 125 -26.16 9.13 -3.84
CA ASN A 125 -26.92 8.65 -4.99
C ASN A 125 -26.27 9.24 -6.26
N TYR A 126 -25.52 8.44 -6.99
CA TYR A 126 -25.27 8.75 -8.39
C TYR A 126 -26.49 8.31 -9.17
N ASP A 127 -27.31 9.32 -9.47
CA ASP A 127 -28.45 9.28 -10.37
C ASP A 127 -28.15 8.44 -11.61
N THR A 128 -29.09 7.55 -11.91
CA THR A 128 -29.27 6.95 -13.23
C THR A 128 -29.53 8.05 -14.25
N ALA A 129 -28.63 8.18 -15.23
CA ALA A 129 -28.91 8.77 -16.53
C ALA A 129 -28.09 8.03 -17.61
#